data_AF-A0A8X6LIW4-F1
#
_entry.id   AF-A0A8X6LIW4-F1
#
_cell.length_a   1.000
_cell.length_b   1.000
_cell.length_c   1.000
_cell.angle_alpha   90.00
_cell.angle_beta   90.00
_cell.angle_gamma   90.00
#
_symmetry.space_group_name_H-M   'P 1'
#
loop_
_entity.id
_entity.type
_entity.pdbx_description
1 polymer ?
#
loop_
_entity_poly.entity_id
_entity_poly.type
_entity_poly.pdbx_seq_one_letter_code
_entity_poly.pdbx_strand_id
1 'polypeptide(L)'
;MNFYITADEIQNAEYFWLKYVQYEFYSAEILTLKRNEQLRCSSEIKSLVPYLGEDNLLRITGRLLEADLCFGEKHPVILPRHYKFTELLVIREHERIGYCGVSATLTQLRKNYWIPKGRQLVKTIIRICLICKKYNAKPADQLSGQLPRDRITQSPPFQIVGIDFTGAILVKDNQETHKSYVSLFTCAVTRAVHLELVSDMSTKCFLLALRRFLARRGNCKVIYSDNARTFKAAEKELAYFANILKDSEFQNFVADKGIHWKFIVERAPWWGGFYERLVKTIKDPLRKILGKALLMFEELSTILSEVEVIVNHRPLTYVENDPGEPEPLTPPTSRVRLW
;
A
#
# COMPACT_ATOMS: atom_id res chain seq x y z
N MET A 1 -2.46 34.44 40.23
CA MET A 1 -2.99 35.36 39.20
C MET A 1 -2.84 34.66 37.85
N ASN A 2 -3.95 34.19 37.27
CA ASN A 2 -3.94 33.76 35.88
C ASN A 2 -3.91 35.03 35.03
N PHE A 3 -2.72 35.41 34.55
CA PHE A 3 -2.59 36.48 33.57
C PHE A 3 -3.12 35.95 32.24
N TYR A 4 -4.40 36.18 31.98
CA TYR A 4 -4.97 35.94 30.66
C TYR A 4 -4.41 37.03 29.74
N ILE A 5 -3.67 36.61 28.71
CA ILE A 5 -3.15 37.51 27.69
C ILE A 5 -4.35 38.02 26.88
N THR A 6 -4.47 39.34 26.78
CA THR A 6 -5.53 40.00 26.01
C THR A 6 -5.20 40.02 24.52
N ALA A 7 -6.22 40.16 23.68
CA ALA A 7 -6.03 40.25 22.22
C ALA A 7 -5.15 41.46 21.84
N ASP A 8 -5.31 42.58 22.54
CA ASP A 8 -4.53 43.80 22.34
C ASP A 8 -3.05 43.60 22.68
N GLU A 9 -2.73 42.86 23.74
CA GLU A 9 -1.35 42.52 24.09
C GLU A 9 -0.67 41.65 23.02
N ILE A 10 -1.39 40.66 22.46
CA ILE A 10 -0.88 39.82 21.37
C ILE A 10 -0.64 40.66 20.13
N GLN A 11 -1.58 41.54 19.78
CA GLN A 11 -1.47 42.41 18.61
C GLN A 11 -0.31 43.41 18.76
N ASN A 12 -0.16 44.01 19.94
CA ASN A 12 0.94 44.92 20.25
C ASN A 12 2.29 44.21 20.21
N ALA A 13 2.39 42.99 20.77
CA ALA A 13 3.58 42.18 20.69
C ALA A 13 3.94 41.81 19.24
N GLU A 14 2.94 41.44 18.44
CA GLU A 14 3.13 41.15 17.02
C GLU A 14 3.64 42.39 16.27
N TYR A 15 3.02 43.55 16.45
CA TYR A 15 3.49 44.81 15.87
C TYR A 15 4.91 45.18 16.31
N PHE A 16 5.25 44.99 17.57
CA PHE A 16 6.59 45.22 18.09
C PHE A 16 7.63 44.36 17.36
N TRP A 17 7.38 43.05 17.26
CA TRP A 17 8.29 42.14 16.57
C TRP A 17 8.40 42.44 15.08
N LEU A 18 7.30 42.78 14.40
CA LEU A 18 7.34 43.18 13.00
C LEU A 18 8.25 44.39 12.79
N LYS A 19 8.12 45.43 13.62
CA LYS A 19 8.96 46.63 13.57
C LYS A 19 10.42 46.30 13.85
N TYR A 20 10.68 45.49 14.88
CA TYR A 20 12.03 45.11 15.27
C TYR A 20 12.75 44.36 14.14
N VAL A 21 12.11 43.34 13.58
CA VAL A 21 12.67 42.51 12.50
C VAL A 21 12.92 43.34 11.24
N GLN A 22 12.00 44.24 10.89
CA GLN A 22 12.18 45.12 9.75
C GLN A 22 13.30 46.13 9.97
N TYR A 23 13.42 46.71 11.16
CA TYR A 23 14.49 47.65 11.46
C TYR A 23 15.86 46.97 11.44
N GLU A 24 15.97 45.75 11.98
CA GLU A 24 17.22 44.99 11.99
C GLU A 24 17.71 44.65 10.58
N PHE A 25 16.80 44.22 9.68
CA PHE A 25 17.18 43.73 8.35
C PHE A 25 17.11 44.78 7.24
N TYR A 26 16.15 45.72 7.31
CA TYR A 26 15.87 46.73 6.28
C TYR A 26 16.13 48.16 6.79
N SER A 27 17.01 48.36 7.77
CA SER A 27 17.33 49.68 8.34
C SER A 27 17.68 50.73 7.28
N ALA A 28 18.55 50.37 6.32
CA ALA A 28 18.99 51.25 5.26
C ALA A 28 17.82 51.69 4.34
N GLU A 29 16.97 50.74 3.96
CA GLU A 29 15.79 51.01 3.13
C GLU A 29 14.74 51.84 3.87
N ILE A 30 14.51 51.55 5.16
CA ILE A 30 13.59 52.33 5.99
C ILE A 30 14.07 53.77 6.14
N LEU A 31 15.36 53.99 6.39
CA LEU A 31 15.94 55.34 6.49
C LEU A 31 15.85 56.11 5.17
N THR A 32 16.06 55.43 4.04
CA THR A 32 15.95 56.02 2.70
C THR A 32 14.50 56.43 2.41
N LEU A 33 13.53 55.56 2.72
CA LEU A 33 12.11 55.85 2.54
C LEU A 33 11.61 56.96 3.46
N LYS A 34 12.12 57.06 4.70
CA LYS A 34 11.82 58.19 5.60
C LYS A 34 12.30 59.54 5.06
N ARG A 35 13.36 59.55 4.25
CA ARG A 35 13.89 60.75 3.58
C ARG A 35 13.18 61.06 2.25
N ASN A 36 12.16 60.29 1.88
CA ASN A 36 11.50 60.35 0.57
C ASN A 36 12.45 60.14 -0.62
N GLU A 37 13.55 59.41 -0.40
CA GLU A 37 14.54 59.08 -1.42
C GLU A 37 14.20 57.74 -2.11
N GLN A 38 14.63 57.58 -3.36
CA GLN A 38 14.42 56.33 -4.09
C GLN A 38 15.38 55.23 -3.62
N LEU A 39 14.86 54.01 -3.48
CA LEU A 39 15.68 52.85 -3.12
C LEU A 39 16.74 52.52 -4.19
N ARG A 40 17.91 52.08 -3.71
CA ARG A 40 19.03 51.64 -4.55
C ARG A 40 18.62 50.48 -5.46
N CYS A 41 19.13 50.44 -6.69
CA CYS A 41 18.84 49.36 -7.65
C CYS A 41 19.29 47.97 -7.17
N SER A 42 20.20 47.90 -6.19
CA SER A 42 20.69 46.66 -5.59
C SER A 42 19.75 46.05 -4.52
N SER A 43 18.73 46.78 -4.05
CA SER A 43 17.85 46.28 -2.99
C SER A 43 16.88 45.23 -3.52
N GLU A 44 16.85 44.04 -2.92
CA GLU A 44 15.97 42.92 -3.33
C GLU A 44 14.49 43.31 -3.33
N ILE A 45 14.10 44.22 -2.45
CA ILE A 45 12.73 44.69 -2.26
C ILE A 45 12.32 45.81 -3.22
N LYS A 46 13.23 46.41 -3.99
CA LYS A 46 12.89 47.52 -4.92
C LYS A 46 11.83 47.09 -5.95
N SER A 47 11.92 45.84 -6.42
CA SER A 47 10.96 45.23 -7.35
C SER A 47 9.53 45.14 -6.78
N LEU A 48 9.37 45.22 -5.46
CA LEU A 48 8.11 45.10 -4.75
C LEU A 48 7.44 46.46 -4.49
N VAL A 49 8.01 47.57 -4.98
CA VAL A 49 7.51 48.95 -4.79
C VAL A 49 7.13 49.20 -3.31
N PRO A 50 8.11 49.10 -2.39
CA PRO A 50 7.85 49.18 -0.97
C PRO A 50 7.54 50.62 -0.55
N TYR A 51 6.64 50.78 0.40
CA TYR A 51 6.33 52.06 1.03
C TYR A 51 6.29 51.90 2.55
N LEU A 52 6.50 53.00 3.27
CA LEU A 52 6.38 53.04 4.72
C LEU A 52 4.95 53.44 5.08
N GLY A 53 4.22 52.57 5.78
CA GLY A 53 2.87 52.86 6.28
C GLY A 53 2.88 53.85 7.46
N GLU A 54 1.71 54.39 7.79
CA GLU A 54 1.51 55.25 8.97
C GLU A 54 1.91 54.56 10.29
N ASP A 55 1.83 53.23 10.29
CA ASP A 55 2.25 52.36 11.39
C ASP A 55 3.78 52.20 11.51
N ASN A 56 4.58 52.85 10.67
CA ASN A 56 6.02 52.67 10.51
C ASN A 56 6.43 51.24 10.10
N LEU A 57 5.54 50.50 9.44
CA LEU A 57 5.88 49.20 8.85
C LEU A 57 6.16 49.34 7.36
N LEU A 58 7.16 48.59 6.91
CA LEU A 58 7.49 48.45 5.50
C LEU A 58 6.48 47.51 4.83
N ARG A 59 5.71 48.04 3.87
CA ARG A 59 4.61 47.35 3.19
C ARG A 59 4.80 47.41 1.68
N ILE A 60 4.08 46.54 0.98
CA ILE A 60 4.07 46.48 -0.48
C ILE A 60 2.93 47.32 -1.04
N THR A 61 3.22 48.08 -2.09
CA THR A 61 2.18 48.67 -2.94
C THR A 61 1.84 47.69 -4.07
N GLY A 62 0.58 47.29 -4.15
CA GLY A 62 0.11 46.28 -5.10
C GLY A 62 -0.71 46.85 -6.26
N ARG A 63 -1.05 45.98 -7.21
CA ARG A 63 -2.01 46.25 -8.30
C ARG A 63 -3.48 46.02 -7.90
N LEU A 64 -3.72 45.70 -6.62
CA LEU A 64 -5.02 45.32 -6.07
C LEU A 64 -5.67 46.46 -5.26
N LEU A 65 -5.34 47.71 -5.57
CA LEU A 65 -5.86 48.88 -4.85
C LEU A 65 -7.40 48.94 -4.94
N GLU A 66 -7.94 48.67 -6.13
CA GLU A 66 -9.38 48.69 -6.43
C GLU A 66 -10.11 47.38 -6.07
N ALA A 67 -9.40 46.35 -5.59
CA ALA A 67 -10.04 45.09 -5.21
C ALA A 67 -10.82 45.24 -3.90
N ASP A 68 -11.92 44.52 -3.73
CA ASP A 68 -12.68 44.48 -2.47
C ASP A 68 -12.00 43.53 -1.46
N LEU A 69 -10.82 43.94 -0.98
CA LEU A 69 -9.94 43.19 -0.08
C LEU A 69 -9.61 44.01 1.17
N CYS A 70 -9.25 43.33 2.26
CA CYS A 70 -8.82 43.99 3.48
C CYS A 70 -7.49 44.74 3.28
N PHE A 71 -7.25 45.79 4.08
CA PHE A 71 -6.04 46.62 3.98
C PHE A 71 -4.74 45.79 4.05
N GLY A 72 -4.68 44.79 4.93
CA GLY A 72 -3.53 43.88 5.03
C GLY A 72 -3.28 43.05 3.78
N GLU A 73 -4.34 42.67 3.05
CA GLU A 73 -4.25 41.86 1.83
C GLU A 73 -3.84 42.73 0.64
N LYS A 74 -4.27 44.00 0.63
CA LYS A 74 -3.83 45.00 -0.35
C LYS A 74 -2.37 45.40 -0.14
N HIS A 75 -1.96 45.53 1.12
CA HIS A 75 -0.67 46.06 1.53
C HIS A 75 0.04 45.15 2.54
N PRO A 76 0.49 43.96 2.11
CA PRO A 76 1.14 43.01 3.00
C PRO A 76 2.47 43.55 3.52
N VAL A 77 2.77 43.21 4.78
CA VAL A 77 3.99 43.62 5.49
C VAL A 77 5.18 42.82 4.98
N ILE A 78 6.27 43.49 4.62
CA ILE A 78 7.48 42.82 4.11
C ILE A 78 8.24 42.17 5.27
N LEU A 79 8.57 40.88 5.14
CA LEU A 79 9.36 40.16 6.12
C LEU A 79 10.59 39.50 5.50
N PRO A 80 11.75 39.54 6.19
CA PRO A 80 12.95 38.88 5.70
C PRO A 80 12.79 37.37 5.75
N ARG A 81 13.33 36.70 4.74
CA ARG A 81 13.27 35.23 4.62
C ARG A 81 14.03 34.52 5.74
N HIS A 82 15.22 34.99 6.06
CA HIS A 82 16.18 34.32 6.93
C HIS A 82 16.14 34.90 8.34
N TYR A 83 15.00 34.76 9.01
CA TYR A 83 14.84 35.24 10.37
C TYR A 83 13.93 34.33 11.18
N LYS A 84 14.28 34.12 12.46
CA LYS A 84 13.59 33.13 13.29
C LYS A 84 12.12 33.45 13.50
N PHE A 85 11.79 34.73 13.70
CA PHE A 85 10.41 35.21 13.79
C PHE A 85 9.59 34.83 12.55
N THR A 86 10.14 35.04 11.34
CA THR A 86 9.47 34.68 10.08
C THR A 86 9.22 33.18 9.97
N GLU A 87 10.18 32.34 10.40
CA GLU A 87 9.96 30.88 10.46
C GLU A 87 8.81 30.50 11.38
N LEU A 88 8.79 31.06 12.59
CA LEU A 88 7.74 30.80 13.58
C LEU A 88 6.36 31.26 13.08
N LEU A 89 6.30 32.38 12.38
CA LEU A 89 5.08 32.88 11.76
C LEU A 89 4.55 31.92 10.68
N VAL A 90 5.43 31.40 9.83
CA VAL A 90 5.05 30.39 8.82
C VAL A 90 4.58 29.09 9.48
N ILE A 91 5.21 28.66 10.58
CA ILE A 91 4.76 27.49 11.36
C ILE A 91 3.36 27.74 11.93
N ARG A 92 3.12 28.90 12.56
CA ARG A 92 1.81 29.30 13.11
C ARG A 92 0.71 29.22 12.06
N GLU A 93 0.93 29.84 10.89
CA GLU A 93 -0.08 29.83 9.82
C GLU A 93 -0.27 28.43 9.21
N HIS A 94 0.79 27.62 9.12
CA HIS A 94 0.68 26.23 8.66
C HIS A 94 -0.16 25.37 9.61
N GLU A 95 0.00 25.55 10.93
CA GLU A 95 -0.81 24.86 11.95
C GLU A 95 -2.26 25.34 11.94
N ARG A 96 -2.48 26.66 11.80
CA ARG A 96 -3.82 27.29 11.80
C ARG A 96 -4.72 26.79 10.67
N ILE A 97 -4.16 26.52 9.50
CA ILE A 97 -4.90 25.97 8.36
C ILE A 97 -4.99 24.43 8.38
N GLY A 98 -4.56 23.78 9.45
CA GLY A 98 -4.65 22.31 9.58
C GLY A 98 -3.62 21.56 8.72
N TYR A 99 -2.39 22.06 8.64
CA TYR A 99 -1.27 21.41 7.94
C TYR A 99 -1.47 21.24 6.42
N CYS A 100 -2.29 22.08 5.80
CA CYS A 100 -2.45 22.09 4.34
C CYS A 100 -1.12 22.37 3.62
N GLY A 101 -1.05 21.97 2.34
CA GLY A 101 0.16 22.02 1.53
C GLY A 101 0.69 23.44 1.26
N VAL A 102 1.86 23.50 0.60
CA VAL A 102 2.64 24.73 0.36
C VAL A 102 1.81 25.89 -0.19
N SER A 103 0.92 25.64 -1.16
CA SER A 103 0.12 26.69 -1.80
C SER A 103 -0.91 27.31 -0.85
N ALA A 104 -1.51 26.50 0.03
CA ALA A 104 -2.49 26.97 1.00
C ALA A 104 -1.83 27.84 2.06
N THR A 105 -0.71 27.37 2.64
CA THR A 105 0.08 28.14 3.62
C THR A 105 0.56 29.46 3.03
N LEU A 106 1.05 29.45 1.78
CA LEU A 106 1.51 30.67 1.13
C LEU A 106 0.38 31.67 0.88
N THR A 107 -0.81 31.19 0.54
CA THR A 107 -1.99 32.04 0.33
C THR A 107 -2.42 32.69 1.64
N GLN A 108 -2.45 31.93 2.72
CA GLN A 108 -2.79 32.45 4.04
C GLN A 108 -1.77 33.48 4.55
N LEU A 109 -0.48 33.22 4.34
CA LEU A 109 0.58 34.19 4.67
C LEU A 109 0.43 35.50 3.91
N ARG A 110 0.14 35.42 2.60
CA ARG A 110 -0.01 36.58 1.71
C ARG A 110 -1.16 37.52 2.07
N LYS A 111 -2.07 37.09 2.95
CA LYS A 111 -3.12 37.98 3.45
C LYS A 111 -2.58 39.12 4.29
N ASN A 112 -1.47 38.92 4.99
CA ASN A 112 -0.92 39.90 5.91
C ASN A 112 0.58 40.17 5.70
N TYR A 113 1.31 39.22 5.11
CA TYR A 113 2.77 39.26 5.01
C TYR A 113 3.28 38.87 3.63
N TRP A 114 4.34 39.54 3.21
CA TRP A 114 5.07 39.22 2.00
C TRP A 114 6.53 38.88 2.31
N ILE A 115 6.91 37.64 2.04
CA ILE A 115 8.26 37.14 2.26
C ILE A 115 8.93 36.94 0.90
N PRO A 116 10.05 37.63 0.59
CA PRO A 116 10.83 37.38 -0.62
C PRO A 116 11.23 35.89 -0.70
N LYS A 117 10.99 35.26 -1.86
CA LYS A 117 11.17 33.81 -2.06
C LYS A 117 10.40 32.96 -1.01
N GLY A 118 9.29 33.45 -0.46
CA GLY A 118 8.53 32.81 0.63
C GLY A 118 8.06 31.38 0.33
N ARG A 119 7.78 31.04 -0.93
CA ARG A 119 7.44 29.66 -1.33
C ARG A 119 8.55 28.66 -0.96
N GLN A 120 9.82 29.06 -1.08
CA GLN A 120 10.96 28.21 -0.72
C GLN A 120 11.02 27.99 0.80
N LEU A 121 10.79 29.05 1.59
CA LEU A 121 10.74 28.97 3.05
C LEU A 121 9.62 28.04 3.53
N VAL A 122 8.41 28.21 3.00
CA VAL A 122 7.25 27.35 3.31
C VAL A 122 7.55 25.89 2.97
N LYS A 123 8.17 25.62 1.81
CA LYS A 123 8.55 24.26 1.41
C LYS A 123 9.54 23.63 2.40
N THR A 124 10.51 24.39 2.89
CA THR A 124 11.48 23.91 3.89
C THR A 124 10.77 23.58 5.21
N ILE A 125 9.88 24.46 5.69
CA ILE A 125 9.16 24.28 6.96
C ILE A 125 8.21 23.07 6.90
N ILE A 126 7.44 22.92 5.82
CA ILE A 126 6.56 21.77 5.64
C ILE A 126 7.38 20.47 5.54
N ARG A 127 8.55 20.50 4.91
CA ARG A 127 9.43 19.32 4.81
C ARG A 127 9.95 18.86 6.17
N ILE A 128 10.18 19.76 7.13
CA ILE A 128 10.66 19.41 8.47
C ILE A 128 9.52 19.05 9.45
N CYS A 129 8.28 19.49 9.18
CA CYS A 129 7.10 19.21 9.98
C CYS A 129 6.87 17.69 10.16
N LEU A 130 6.87 17.22 11.41
CA LEU A 130 6.72 15.80 11.74
C LEU A 130 5.35 15.24 11.34
N ILE A 131 4.29 16.05 11.50
CA ILE A 131 2.93 15.67 11.12
C ILE A 131 2.86 15.46 9.60
N CYS A 132 3.33 16.44 8.83
CA CYS A 132 3.40 16.32 7.36
C CYS A 132 4.29 15.15 6.93
N LYS A 133 5.43 14.89 7.59
CA LYS A 133 6.29 13.73 7.29
C LYS A 133 5.57 12.42 7.53
N LYS A 134 4.85 12.29 8.64
CA LYS A 134 4.13 11.06 9.01
C LYS A 134 3.02 10.74 7.99
N TYR A 135 2.23 11.72 7.61
CA TYR A 135 1.10 11.51 6.69
C TYR A 135 1.51 11.44 5.22
N ASN A 136 2.59 12.11 4.81
CA ASN A 136 3.09 12.09 3.42
C ASN A 136 4.24 11.08 3.22
N ALA A 137 4.52 10.22 4.20
CA ALA A 137 5.51 9.15 4.05
C ALA A 137 5.05 8.21 2.94
N LYS A 138 5.83 8.13 1.86
CA LYS A 138 5.60 7.12 0.83
C LYS A 138 5.89 5.73 1.41
N PRO A 139 5.15 4.69 1.01
CA PRO A 139 5.55 3.32 1.26
C PRO A 139 6.99 3.13 0.79
N ALA A 140 7.81 2.40 1.55
CA ALA A 140 9.17 2.11 1.12
C ALA A 140 9.14 1.37 -0.22
N ASP A 141 9.97 1.81 -1.18
CA ASP A 141 10.18 1.09 -2.43
C ASP A 141 10.84 -0.26 -2.09
N GLN A 142 10.05 -1.33 -2.12
CA GLN A 142 10.58 -2.66 -1.89
C GLN A 142 11.31 -3.09 -3.17
N LEU A 143 12.65 -3.22 -3.10
CA LEU A 143 13.42 -3.89 -4.14
C LEU A 143 12.76 -5.24 -4.44
N SER A 144 12.44 -5.50 -5.71
CA SER A 144 11.82 -6.75 -6.12
C SER A 144 12.73 -7.90 -5.68
N GLY A 145 12.29 -8.66 -4.68
CA GLY A 145 13.05 -9.79 -4.16
C GLY A 145 13.32 -10.81 -5.26
N GLN A 146 14.47 -11.48 -5.18
CA GLN A 146 14.79 -12.56 -6.11
C GLN A 146 13.72 -13.65 -6.06
N LEU A 147 13.37 -14.18 -7.24
CA LEU A 147 12.44 -15.28 -7.30
C LEU A 147 13.07 -16.55 -6.70
N PRO A 148 12.28 -17.35 -5.97
CA PRO A 148 12.78 -18.58 -5.37
C PRO A 148 13.30 -19.55 -6.44
N ARG A 149 14.37 -20.28 -6.15
CA ARG A 149 14.90 -21.32 -7.06
C ARG A 149 13.82 -22.33 -7.46
N ASP A 150 12.99 -22.72 -6.50
CA ASP A 150 11.83 -23.61 -6.71
C ASP A 150 10.84 -23.10 -7.76
N ARG A 151 10.84 -21.81 -8.09
CA ARG A 151 10.03 -21.21 -9.17
C ARG A 151 10.73 -21.25 -10.53
N ILE A 152 12.05 -21.18 -10.55
CA ILE A 152 12.85 -21.03 -11.78
C ILE A 152 13.27 -22.39 -12.32
N THR A 153 13.52 -23.35 -11.44
CA THR A 153 13.99 -24.68 -11.83
C THR A 153 12.87 -25.47 -12.50
N GLN A 154 13.13 -26.02 -13.68
CA GLN A 154 12.20 -26.93 -14.35
C GLN A 154 11.93 -28.13 -13.45
N SER A 155 10.66 -28.40 -13.18
CA SER A 155 10.24 -29.60 -12.47
C SER A 155 8.92 -30.14 -13.04
N PRO A 156 8.70 -31.46 -12.90
CA PRO A 156 7.42 -32.10 -13.24
C PRO A 156 6.20 -31.37 -12.64
N PRO A 157 5.04 -31.44 -13.31
CA PRO A 157 3.79 -30.92 -12.78
C PRO A 157 3.51 -31.47 -11.37
N PHE A 158 2.96 -30.64 -10.49
CA PHE A 158 2.64 -30.96 -9.10
C PHE A 158 3.80 -31.44 -8.21
N GLN A 159 5.06 -31.32 -8.66
CA GLN A 159 6.21 -31.60 -7.78
C GLN A 159 6.40 -30.51 -6.71
N ILE A 160 6.04 -29.27 -7.03
CA ILE A 160 6.08 -28.13 -6.12
C ILE A 160 4.68 -27.55 -6.06
N VAL A 161 4.07 -27.57 -4.88
CA VAL A 161 2.64 -27.32 -4.69
C VAL A 161 2.43 -26.25 -3.63
N GLY A 162 1.55 -25.29 -3.90
CA GLY A 162 0.99 -24.39 -2.89
C GLY A 162 -0.39 -24.87 -2.46
N ILE A 163 -0.67 -24.86 -1.16
CA ILE A 163 -1.93 -25.33 -0.58
C ILE A 163 -2.71 -24.23 0.14
N ASP A 164 -4.00 -24.07 -0.20
CA ASP A 164 -4.92 -23.11 0.45
C ASP A 164 -6.20 -23.76 0.94
N PHE A 165 -6.89 -23.07 1.84
CA PHE A 165 -8.33 -23.25 2.00
C PHE A 165 -9.12 -22.11 1.37
N THR A 166 -10.25 -22.44 0.75
CA THR A 166 -11.23 -21.42 0.40
C THR A 166 -11.95 -20.87 1.63
N GLY A 167 -12.70 -19.78 1.44
CA GLY A 167 -13.71 -19.42 2.44
C GLY A 167 -14.74 -20.53 2.60
N ALA A 168 -15.46 -20.52 3.73
CA ALA A 168 -16.53 -21.47 3.99
C ALA A 168 -17.60 -21.42 2.90
N ILE A 169 -17.99 -22.60 2.41
CA ILE A 169 -19.10 -22.83 1.49
C ILE A 169 -20.18 -23.57 2.27
N LEU A 170 -21.43 -23.17 2.10
CA LEU A 170 -22.55 -23.84 2.76
C LEU A 170 -22.98 -25.04 1.92
N VAL A 171 -23.00 -26.20 2.54
CA VAL A 171 -23.45 -27.46 1.97
C VAL A 171 -24.71 -27.89 2.70
N LYS A 172 -25.70 -28.36 1.95
CA LYS A 172 -26.92 -28.91 2.50
C LYS A 172 -26.69 -30.38 2.85
N ASP A 173 -27.12 -30.77 4.04
CA ASP A 173 -27.26 -32.18 4.41
C ASP A 173 -28.67 -32.36 4.97
N ASN A 174 -29.53 -32.99 4.17
CA ASN A 174 -30.96 -33.16 4.46
C ASN A 174 -31.68 -31.83 4.79
N GLN A 175 -31.85 -31.52 6.08
CA GLN A 175 -32.54 -30.32 6.59
C GLN A 175 -31.58 -29.31 7.23
N GLU A 176 -30.31 -29.68 7.45
CA GLU A 176 -29.30 -28.84 8.09
C GLU A 176 -28.29 -28.30 7.07
N THR A 177 -27.73 -27.14 7.39
CA THR A 177 -26.67 -26.52 6.59
C THR A 177 -25.37 -26.58 7.36
N HIS A 178 -24.37 -27.22 6.78
CA HIS A 178 -23.03 -27.29 7.37
C HIS A 178 -22.05 -26.46 6.55
N LYS A 179 -21.01 -25.96 7.22
CA LYS A 179 -19.90 -25.29 6.55
C LYS A 179 -18.93 -26.34 6.06
N SER A 180 -18.64 -26.34 4.77
CA SER A 180 -17.56 -27.10 4.15
C SER A 180 -16.54 -26.15 3.53
N TYR A 181 -15.37 -26.68 3.20
CA TYR A 181 -14.26 -25.91 2.68
C TYR A 181 -13.68 -26.64 1.47
N VAL A 182 -13.03 -25.92 0.56
CA VAL A 182 -12.28 -26.53 -0.53
C VAL A 182 -10.80 -26.40 -0.22
N SER A 183 -10.12 -27.55 -0.16
CA SER A 183 -8.67 -27.63 -0.14
C SER A 183 -8.17 -27.46 -1.57
N LEU A 184 -7.45 -26.37 -1.79
CA LEU A 184 -6.88 -26.02 -3.08
C LEU A 184 -5.42 -26.47 -3.13
N PHE A 185 -5.04 -27.20 -4.17
CA PHE A 185 -3.66 -27.53 -4.49
C PHE A 185 -3.28 -26.87 -5.81
N THR A 186 -2.24 -26.04 -5.82
CA THR A 186 -1.79 -25.33 -7.04
C THR A 186 -0.35 -25.70 -7.37
N CYS A 187 -0.09 -26.05 -8.63
CA CYS A 187 1.26 -26.31 -9.10
C CYS A 187 2.02 -24.99 -9.30
N ALA A 188 3.22 -24.89 -8.71
CA ALA A 188 4.08 -23.73 -8.87
C ALA A 188 4.58 -23.54 -10.33
N VAL A 189 4.77 -24.65 -11.05
CA VAL A 189 5.36 -24.69 -12.40
C VAL A 189 4.31 -24.46 -13.48
N THR A 190 3.37 -25.40 -13.63
CA THR A 190 2.36 -25.36 -14.71
C THR A 190 1.18 -24.46 -14.41
N ARG A 191 1.07 -23.95 -13.17
CA ARG A 191 -0.12 -23.23 -12.69
C ARG A 191 -1.40 -24.07 -12.71
N ALA A 192 -1.31 -25.39 -12.85
CA ALA A 192 -2.45 -26.29 -12.76
C ALA A 192 -3.02 -26.31 -11.33
N VAL A 193 -4.32 -26.56 -11.21
CA VAL A 193 -5.03 -26.60 -9.93
C VAL A 193 -5.67 -27.97 -9.72
N HIS A 194 -5.77 -28.38 -8.47
CA HIS A 194 -6.56 -29.52 -8.03
C HIS A 194 -7.41 -29.13 -6.82
N LEU A 195 -8.69 -29.45 -6.85
CA LEU A 195 -9.68 -29.04 -5.86
C LEU A 195 -10.25 -30.26 -5.13
N GLU A 196 -10.26 -30.19 -3.81
CA GLU A 196 -10.79 -31.24 -2.95
C GLU A 196 -11.78 -30.66 -1.95
N LEU A 197 -13.02 -31.17 -1.94
CA LEU A 197 -14.00 -30.78 -0.94
C LEU A 197 -13.68 -31.46 0.40
N VAL A 198 -13.72 -30.68 1.49
CA VAL A 198 -13.53 -31.15 2.85
C VAL A 198 -14.66 -30.66 3.75
N SER A 199 -15.09 -31.51 4.67
CA SER A 199 -16.18 -31.20 5.61
C SER A 199 -15.79 -30.10 6.59
N ASP A 200 -14.52 -30.01 7.00
CA ASP A 200 -14.01 -28.98 7.91
C ASP A 200 -12.54 -28.64 7.63
N MET A 201 -12.01 -27.62 8.31
CA MET A 201 -10.58 -27.25 8.29
C MET A 201 -9.75 -28.06 9.30
N SER A 202 -10.20 -29.25 9.73
CA SER A 202 -9.42 -30.08 10.64
C SER A 202 -8.22 -30.71 9.94
N THR A 203 -7.20 -31.04 10.72
CA THR A 203 -5.99 -31.73 10.23
C THR A 203 -6.34 -33.06 9.57
N LYS A 204 -7.27 -33.82 10.16
CA LYS A 204 -7.71 -35.13 9.65
C LYS A 204 -8.34 -35.01 8.26
N CYS A 205 -9.28 -34.08 8.08
CA CYS A 205 -9.94 -33.86 6.79
C CYS A 205 -8.95 -33.39 5.73
N PHE A 206 -8.01 -32.51 6.11
CA PHE A 206 -6.94 -32.06 5.23
C PHE A 206 -6.02 -33.21 4.78
N LEU A 207 -5.57 -34.08 5.71
CA LEU A 207 -4.71 -35.22 5.36
C LEU A 207 -5.39 -36.19 4.40
N LEU A 208 -6.70 -36.41 4.55
CA LEU A 208 -7.47 -37.22 3.61
C LEU A 208 -7.51 -36.57 2.21
N ALA A 209 -7.72 -35.26 2.13
CA ALA A 209 -7.65 -34.52 0.87
C ALA A 209 -6.24 -34.58 0.23
N LEU A 210 -5.19 -34.41 1.03
CA LEU A 210 -3.80 -34.53 0.58
C LEU A 210 -3.51 -35.94 0.01
N ARG A 211 -4.00 -36.99 0.66
CA ARG A 211 -3.84 -38.37 0.16
C ARG A 211 -4.54 -38.57 -1.19
N ARG A 212 -5.76 -38.05 -1.36
CA ARG A 212 -6.48 -38.11 -2.65
C ARG A 212 -5.74 -37.34 -3.75
N PHE A 213 -5.23 -36.17 -3.42
CA PHE A 213 -4.39 -35.38 -4.33
C PHE A 213 -3.14 -36.16 -4.79
N LEU A 214 -2.34 -36.68 -3.85
CA LEU A 214 -1.12 -37.43 -4.16
C LEU A 214 -1.41 -38.70 -4.98
N ALA A 215 -2.52 -39.39 -4.69
CA ALA A 215 -2.93 -40.57 -5.43
C ALA A 215 -3.30 -40.27 -6.89
N ARG A 216 -3.89 -39.09 -7.18
CA ARG A 216 -4.31 -38.71 -8.54
C ARG A 216 -3.26 -37.97 -9.35
N ARG A 217 -2.45 -37.13 -8.69
CA ARG A 217 -1.49 -36.24 -9.36
C ARG A 217 -0.05 -36.71 -9.26
N GLY A 218 0.22 -37.72 -8.44
CA GLY A 218 1.57 -38.23 -8.20
C GLY A 218 2.30 -37.45 -7.11
N ASN A 219 3.62 -37.65 -7.05
CA ASN A 219 4.41 -37.27 -5.88
C ASN A 219 4.74 -35.77 -5.87
N CYS A 220 4.45 -35.14 -4.74
CA CYS A 220 4.95 -33.81 -4.41
C CYS A 220 6.28 -33.93 -3.67
N LYS A 221 7.25 -33.03 -3.96
CA LYS A 221 8.50 -32.90 -3.19
C LYS A 221 8.50 -31.70 -2.26
N VAL A 222 7.79 -30.63 -2.61
CA VAL A 222 7.77 -29.40 -1.81
C VAL A 222 6.35 -28.87 -1.69
N ILE A 223 5.88 -28.69 -0.45
CA ILE A 223 4.57 -28.10 -0.14
C ILE A 223 4.78 -26.72 0.47
N TYR A 224 4.13 -25.72 -0.09
CA TYR A 224 4.06 -24.35 0.42
C TYR A 224 2.68 -24.08 1.04
N SER A 225 2.66 -23.61 2.29
CA SER A 225 1.41 -23.25 2.97
C SER A 225 1.55 -21.97 3.79
N ASP A 226 0.42 -21.37 4.17
CA ASP A 226 0.40 -20.37 5.23
C ASP A 226 0.63 -21.00 6.61
N ASN A 227 0.75 -20.14 7.63
CA ASN A 227 1.00 -20.54 9.01
C ASN A 227 -0.27 -21.03 9.75
N ALA A 228 -1.34 -21.42 9.05
CA ALA A 228 -2.55 -21.92 9.69
C ALA A 228 -2.26 -23.13 10.58
N ARG A 229 -2.96 -23.20 11.71
CA ARG A 229 -2.78 -24.27 12.72
C ARG A 229 -2.96 -25.66 12.13
N THR A 230 -3.92 -25.81 11.22
CA THR A 230 -4.20 -27.06 10.49
C THR A 230 -2.98 -27.55 9.71
N PHE A 231 -2.29 -26.67 8.98
CA PHE A 231 -1.12 -27.04 8.19
C PHE A 231 0.10 -27.35 9.05
N LYS A 232 0.31 -26.59 10.13
CA LYS A 232 1.37 -26.91 11.12
C LYS A 232 1.13 -28.25 11.81
N ALA A 233 -0.13 -28.58 12.11
CA ALA A 233 -0.48 -29.89 12.66
C ALA A 233 -0.32 -31.00 11.62
N ALA A 234 -0.71 -30.77 10.37
CA ALA A 234 -0.57 -31.74 9.29
C ALA A 234 0.90 -32.07 8.99
N GLU A 235 1.78 -31.07 8.99
CA GLU A 235 3.22 -31.26 8.83
C GLU A 235 3.82 -32.14 9.93
N LYS A 236 3.44 -31.90 11.19
CA LYS A 236 3.84 -32.74 12.33
C LYS A 236 3.26 -34.14 12.26
N GLU A 237 1.99 -34.28 11.89
CA GLU A 237 1.34 -35.59 11.76
C GLU A 237 1.98 -36.40 10.62
N LEU A 238 2.29 -35.79 9.49
CA LEU A 238 3.02 -36.46 8.40
C LEU A 238 4.40 -36.93 8.86
N ALA A 239 5.13 -36.10 9.62
CA ALA A 239 6.40 -36.49 10.22
C ALA A 239 6.25 -37.62 11.25
N TYR A 240 5.17 -37.62 12.04
CA TYR A 240 4.87 -38.65 13.03
C TYR A 240 4.45 -39.99 12.39
N PHE A 241 3.59 -39.94 11.38
CA PHE A 241 3.14 -41.11 10.60
C PHE A 241 4.33 -41.76 9.88
N ALA A 242 5.24 -40.98 9.32
CA ALA A 242 6.49 -41.50 8.74
C ALA A 242 7.32 -42.32 9.75
N ASN A 243 7.26 -41.98 11.05
CA ASN A 243 8.07 -42.62 12.09
C ASN A 243 7.41 -43.84 12.76
N ILE A 244 6.10 -44.05 12.63
CA ILE A 244 5.34 -45.01 13.49
C ILE A 244 4.62 -46.11 12.73
N LEU A 245 4.31 -45.91 11.45
CA LEU A 245 3.59 -46.93 10.69
C LEU A 245 4.48 -48.17 10.48
N LYS A 246 4.00 -49.35 10.88
CA LYS A 246 4.64 -50.67 10.67
C LYS A 246 4.22 -51.34 9.35
N ASP A 247 3.30 -50.71 8.62
CA ASP A 247 2.78 -51.22 7.35
C ASP A 247 3.75 -50.84 6.22
N SER A 248 4.35 -51.85 5.59
CA SER A 248 5.47 -51.70 4.65
C SER A 248 5.06 -50.99 3.35
N GLU A 249 3.82 -51.14 2.88
CA GLU A 249 3.32 -50.40 1.71
C GLU A 249 3.13 -48.91 2.00
N PHE A 250 2.63 -48.58 3.20
CA PHE A 250 2.34 -47.20 3.57
C PHE A 250 3.58 -46.45 4.09
N GLN A 251 4.54 -47.15 4.71
CA GLN A 251 5.89 -46.64 4.95
C GLN A 251 6.57 -46.28 3.63
N ASN A 252 6.51 -47.12 2.60
CA ASN A 252 7.08 -46.79 1.30
C ASN A 252 6.38 -45.59 0.64
N PHE A 253 5.07 -45.36 0.88
CA PHE A 253 4.38 -44.19 0.32
C PHE A 253 4.82 -42.85 0.94
N VAL A 254 5.14 -42.82 2.24
CA VAL A 254 5.49 -41.58 2.97
C VAL A 254 7.00 -41.40 3.14
N ALA A 255 7.74 -42.46 3.47
CA ALA A 255 9.18 -42.44 3.71
C ALA A 255 10.02 -42.32 2.42
N ASP A 256 9.55 -42.86 1.29
CA ASP A 256 10.24 -42.76 -0.02
C ASP A 256 10.12 -41.34 -0.65
N LYS A 257 9.27 -40.45 -0.09
CA LYS A 257 8.81 -39.25 -0.81
C LYS A 257 9.35 -37.91 -0.36
N GLY A 258 10.16 -37.86 0.72
CA GLY A 258 10.98 -36.69 1.06
C GLY A 258 10.26 -35.33 0.92
N ILE A 259 9.00 -35.25 1.37
CA ILE A 259 8.18 -34.05 1.18
C ILE A 259 8.70 -32.95 2.10
N HIS A 260 9.30 -31.92 1.54
CA HIS A 260 9.76 -30.75 2.26
C HIS A 260 8.63 -29.73 2.40
N TRP A 261 8.15 -29.53 3.63
CA TRP A 261 7.16 -28.52 3.91
C TRP A 261 7.82 -27.16 4.16
N LYS A 262 7.29 -26.10 3.56
CA LYS A 262 7.79 -24.73 3.68
C LYS A 262 6.63 -23.78 4.01
N PHE A 263 6.70 -23.16 5.17
CA PHE A 263 5.75 -22.13 5.58
C PHE A 263 6.15 -20.77 5.01
N ILE A 264 5.22 -20.05 4.38
CA ILE A 264 5.49 -18.70 3.89
C ILE A 264 5.69 -17.74 5.07
N VAL A 265 6.66 -16.83 4.92
CA VAL A 265 6.91 -15.78 5.92
C VAL A 265 5.71 -14.82 5.92
N GLU A 266 5.18 -14.52 7.10
CA GLU A 266 4.09 -13.55 7.27
C GLU A 266 4.51 -12.21 6.64
N ARG A 267 3.69 -11.69 5.72
CA ARG A 267 3.94 -10.42 4.99
C ARG A 267 5.10 -10.43 3.99
N ALA A 268 5.40 -11.58 3.36
CA ALA A 268 6.28 -11.65 2.18
C ALA A 268 5.47 -11.59 0.86
N PRO A 269 5.13 -10.39 0.33
CA PRO A 269 4.25 -10.23 -0.83
C PRO A 269 4.78 -10.87 -2.12
N TRP A 270 6.09 -11.13 -2.23
CA TRP A 270 6.68 -11.74 -3.43
C TRP A 270 6.36 -13.25 -3.56
N TRP A 271 6.23 -13.95 -2.44
CA TRP A 271 5.72 -15.33 -2.41
C TRP A 271 4.19 -15.37 -2.48
N GLY A 272 3.54 -14.50 -1.70
CA GLY A 272 2.08 -14.40 -1.64
C GLY A 272 1.45 -14.01 -2.97
N GLY A 273 2.02 -13.07 -3.72
CA GLY A 273 1.37 -12.52 -4.92
C GLY A 273 1.19 -13.50 -6.09
N PHE A 274 2.06 -14.52 -6.21
CA PHE A 274 1.90 -15.61 -7.19
C PHE A 274 0.66 -16.45 -6.87
N TYR A 275 0.50 -16.75 -5.59
CA TYR A 275 -0.42 -17.70 -5.03
C TYR A 275 -1.79 -17.06 -4.80
N GLU A 276 -1.83 -15.85 -4.25
CA GLU A 276 -3.04 -15.06 -4.04
C GLU A 276 -3.79 -14.76 -5.35
N ARG A 277 -3.06 -14.45 -6.44
CA ARG A 277 -3.70 -14.25 -7.75
C ARG A 277 -4.33 -15.52 -8.31
N LEU A 278 -3.67 -16.67 -8.14
CA LEU A 278 -4.22 -17.97 -8.55
C LEU A 278 -5.45 -18.33 -7.71
N VAL A 279 -5.33 -18.23 -6.39
CA VAL A 279 -6.42 -18.42 -5.44
C VAL A 279 -7.62 -17.53 -5.79
N LYS A 280 -7.39 -16.25 -6.12
CA LYS A 280 -8.45 -15.33 -6.57
C LYS A 280 -9.09 -15.77 -7.88
N THR A 281 -8.28 -16.17 -8.87
CA THR A 281 -8.74 -16.69 -10.18
C THR A 281 -9.64 -17.91 -10.03
N ILE A 282 -9.51 -18.66 -8.93
CA ILE A 282 -10.33 -19.84 -8.62
C ILE A 282 -11.57 -19.46 -7.79
N LYS A 283 -11.40 -18.59 -6.79
CA LYS A 283 -12.49 -18.16 -5.90
C LYS A 283 -13.58 -17.40 -6.67
N ASP A 284 -13.23 -16.63 -7.69
CA ASP A 284 -14.19 -15.84 -8.48
C ASP A 284 -15.17 -16.71 -9.29
N PRO A 285 -14.73 -17.68 -10.14
CA PRO A 285 -15.65 -18.58 -10.83
C PRO A 285 -16.40 -19.50 -9.86
N LEU A 286 -15.76 -20.00 -8.79
CA LEU A 286 -16.47 -20.79 -7.77
C LEU A 286 -17.64 -20.01 -7.17
N ARG A 287 -17.43 -18.74 -6.78
CA ARG A 287 -18.50 -17.89 -6.25
C ARG A 287 -19.61 -17.62 -7.26
N LYS A 288 -19.26 -17.43 -8.54
CA LYS A 288 -20.23 -17.15 -9.60
C LYS A 288 -21.07 -18.37 -9.97
N ILE A 289 -20.45 -19.55 -10.05
CA ILE A 289 -21.12 -20.83 -10.37
C ILE A 289 -22.01 -21.26 -9.20
N LEU A 290 -21.54 -21.14 -7.97
CA LEU A 290 -22.31 -21.53 -6.79
C LEU A 290 -23.41 -20.52 -6.46
N GLY A 291 -23.21 -19.23 -6.71
CA GLY A 291 -24.22 -18.20 -6.50
C GLY A 291 -24.84 -18.25 -5.10
N LYS A 292 -26.16 -18.49 -5.02
CA LYS A 292 -26.91 -18.76 -3.79
C LYS A 292 -27.37 -20.22 -3.67
N ALA A 293 -26.94 -21.10 -4.56
CA ALA A 293 -27.36 -22.49 -4.58
C ALA A 293 -26.79 -23.23 -3.36
N LEU A 294 -27.66 -23.97 -2.68
CA LEU A 294 -27.29 -24.88 -1.59
C LEU A 294 -27.26 -26.30 -2.15
N LEU A 295 -26.05 -26.78 -2.44
CA LEU A 295 -25.81 -28.10 -3.01
C LEU A 295 -25.51 -29.12 -1.89
N MET A 296 -25.81 -30.38 -2.15
CA MET A 296 -25.36 -31.52 -1.35
C MET A 296 -23.85 -31.72 -1.53
N PHE A 297 -23.22 -32.45 -0.61
CA PHE A 297 -21.76 -32.65 -0.62
C PHE A 297 -21.27 -33.31 -1.93
N GLU A 298 -21.98 -34.32 -2.42
CA GLU A 298 -21.63 -35.04 -3.66
C GLU A 298 -21.83 -34.19 -4.92
N GLU A 299 -22.91 -33.40 -4.96
CA GLU A 299 -23.19 -32.45 -6.04
C GLU A 299 -22.07 -31.39 -6.11
N LEU A 300 -21.70 -30.82 -4.97
CA LEU A 300 -20.62 -29.83 -4.89
C LEU A 300 -19.27 -30.43 -5.30
N SER A 301 -18.98 -31.67 -4.89
CA SER A 301 -17.76 -32.38 -5.30
C SER A 301 -17.68 -32.56 -6.82
N THR A 302 -18.82 -32.87 -7.46
CA THR A 302 -18.92 -33.01 -8.92
C THR A 302 -18.67 -31.66 -9.62
N ILE A 303 -19.36 -30.60 -9.17
CA ILE A 303 -19.18 -29.25 -9.72
C ILE A 303 -17.73 -28.78 -9.55
N LEU A 304 -17.08 -29.08 -8.42
CA LEU A 304 -15.68 -28.72 -8.21
C LEU A 304 -14.75 -29.40 -9.22
N SER A 305 -15.05 -30.64 -9.62
CA SER A 305 -14.30 -31.35 -10.65
C SER A 305 -14.44 -30.67 -12.02
N GLU A 306 -15.64 -30.19 -12.36
CA GLU A 306 -15.87 -29.43 -13.60
C GLU A 306 -15.16 -28.07 -13.56
N VAL A 307 -15.24 -27.36 -12.44
CA VAL A 307 -14.53 -26.08 -12.26
C VAL A 307 -13.02 -26.27 -12.35
N GLU A 308 -12.48 -27.35 -11.79
CA GLU A 308 -11.07 -27.70 -11.93
C GLU A 308 -10.66 -27.81 -13.40
N VAL A 309 -11.45 -28.49 -14.22
CA VAL A 309 -11.21 -28.61 -15.66
C VAL A 309 -11.26 -27.23 -16.33
N ILE A 310 -12.30 -26.43 -16.09
CA ILE A 310 -12.46 -25.11 -16.69
C ILE A 310 -11.27 -24.20 -16.34
N VAL A 311 -10.89 -24.14 -15.06
CA VAL A 311 -9.77 -23.32 -14.61
C VAL A 311 -8.47 -23.81 -15.21
N ASN A 312 -8.29 -25.13 -15.35
CA ASN A 312 -7.09 -25.67 -15.98
C ASN A 312 -7.03 -25.43 -17.50
N HIS A 313 -8.12 -25.13 -18.19
CA HIS A 313 -8.08 -24.78 -19.62
C HIS A 313 -7.89 -23.28 -19.89
N ARG A 314 -7.66 -22.47 -18.85
CA ARG A 314 -7.43 -21.02 -19.02
C ARG A 314 -6.10 -20.74 -19.74
N PRO A 315 -6.02 -19.69 -20.57
CA PRO A 315 -4.77 -19.27 -21.19
C PRO A 315 -3.79 -18.71 -20.14
N LEU A 316 -2.53 -19.10 -20.25
CA LEU A 316 -1.38 -18.58 -19.49
C LEU A 316 -0.61 -17.53 -20.28
N THR A 317 -0.67 -17.60 -21.61
CA THR A 317 -0.09 -16.64 -22.54
C THR A 317 -1.15 -15.69 -23.06
N TYR A 318 -0.71 -14.62 -23.70
CA TYR A 318 -1.61 -13.74 -24.42
C TYR A 318 -2.34 -14.51 -25.53
N VAL A 319 -3.61 -14.17 -25.75
CA VAL A 319 -4.42 -14.72 -26.84
C VAL A 319 -4.34 -13.74 -27.98
N GLU A 320 -3.64 -14.12 -29.04
CA GLU A 320 -3.53 -13.30 -30.25
C GLU A 320 -4.80 -13.42 -31.09
N ASN A 321 -5.09 -12.35 -31.85
CA ASN A 321 -6.28 -12.29 -32.73
C ASN A 321 -5.99 -12.83 -34.14
N ASP A 322 -4.75 -13.24 -34.43
CA ASP A 322 -4.35 -13.77 -35.73
C ASP A 322 -4.55 -15.29 -35.77
N PRO A 323 -5.32 -15.83 -36.74
CA PRO A 323 -5.52 -17.27 -36.89
C PRO A 323 -4.24 -18.06 -37.27
N GLY A 324 -3.12 -17.40 -37.61
CA GLY A 324 -1.83 -18.04 -37.88
C GLY A 324 -0.95 -18.27 -36.64
N GLU A 325 -1.29 -17.67 -35.50
CA GLU A 325 -0.47 -17.71 -34.29
C GLU A 325 -0.81 -18.96 -33.44
N PRO A 326 0.16 -19.49 -32.67
CA PRO A 326 -0.03 -20.71 -31.90
C PRO A 326 -1.08 -20.53 -30.80
N GLU A 327 -1.90 -21.55 -30.58
CA GLU A 327 -2.89 -21.55 -29.50
C GLU A 327 -2.25 -21.21 -28.14
N PRO A 328 -2.94 -20.44 -27.29
CA PRO A 328 -2.39 -20.00 -26.04
C PRO A 328 -2.10 -21.19 -25.12
N LEU A 329 -0.96 -21.15 -24.43
CA LEU A 329 -0.58 -22.21 -23.51
C LEU A 329 -1.58 -22.29 -22.36
N THR A 330 -2.05 -23.48 -22.06
CA THR A 330 -2.90 -23.79 -20.90
C THR A 330 -2.16 -24.70 -19.93
N PRO A 331 -2.51 -24.75 -18.64
CA PRO A 331 -1.83 -25.63 -17.68
C PRO A 331 -1.63 -27.10 -18.11
N PRO A 332 -2.56 -27.77 -18.84
CA PRO A 332 -2.35 -29.11 -19.38
C PRO A 332 -1.37 -29.15 -20.56
N THR A 333 -1.37 -28.11 -21.40
CA THR A 333 -0.54 -28.03 -22.62
C THR A 333 0.81 -27.37 -22.38
N SER A 334 1.04 -26.79 -21.20
CA SER A 334 2.31 -26.21 -20.77
C SER A 334 3.36 -27.30 -20.45
N ARG A 335 3.67 -28.15 -21.42
CA ARG A 335 4.90 -28.96 -21.39
C ARG A 335 6.05 -28.07 -21.84
N VAL A 336 6.67 -27.41 -20.85
CA VAL A 336 8.02 -26.81 -20.94
C VAL A 336 8.24 -25.93 -22.18
N ARG A 337 7.50 -24.82 -22.27
CA ARG A 337 7.87 -23.66 -23.12
C ARG A 337 7.45 -22.33 -22.49
N LEU A 338 7.71 -22.17 -21.20
CA LEU A 338 7.62 -20.86 -20.56
C LEU A 338 8.93 -20.67 -19.79
N TRP A 339 9.92 -20.14 -20.51
CA TRP A 339 10.81 -19.03 -20.21
C TRP A 339 12.07 -19.17 -21.06
#